data_AF-A0A565A445-F1
#
_entry.id   AF-A0A565A445-F1
#
_cell.length_a   1.000
_cell.length_b   1.000
_cell.length_c   1.000
_cell.angle_alpha   90.00
_cell.angle_beta   90.00
_cell.angle_gamma   90.00
#
_symmetry.space_group_name_H-M   'P 1'
#
loop_
_entity.id
_entity.type
_entity.pdbx_description
1 polymer ?
#
loop_
_entity_poly.entity_id
_entity_poly.type
_entity_poly.pdbx_seq_one_letter_code
_entity_poly.pdbx_strand_id
1 'polypeptide(L)'
;MTFFRNYLFFNDIETYIENTEKVEKDKTVDTKYNFCGEFLRDDTFRSIDNVVNICKQFVELYNKHSSLKFNRKGYPSYNRDCEYMNYWLNSKLNEKKNNNNPIPVNTFYTKLKAIHAKIDKNDLLKPKIHDINRNELKNLNLLYNLRNKYIKIYNWAISVIRETNEICSKNSEDFVKDYMVAVNYCFSYETAFCKLLCKLREEYNSLFNAHDMGTSCNAKETKLPTYYELYPSANISSIKIDNNRMSFPLLGPIIGLVFILTFFYRFTAIGPWVRNKVRSIFSRDSNKNANRNELFLQNFDKQNINSSPGIYNITYNSARNN
;
A
#
# COMPACT_ATOMS: atom_id res chain seq x y z
N MET A 1 -7.07 19.40 -10.92
CA MET A 1 -7.36 18.71 -9.65
C MET A 1 -6.28 17.67 -9.43
N THR A 2 -5.29 17.98 -8.59
CA THR A 2 -4.12 17.13 -8.36
C THR A 2 -4.54 15.93 -7.51
N PHE A 3 -4.69 14.75 -8.11
CA PHE A 3 -4.93 13.52 -7.38
C PHE A 3 -3.68 13.26 -6.52
N PHE A 4 -3.80 13.34 -5.20
CA PHE A 4 -2.80 12.73 -4.31
C PHE A 4 -2.84 11.22 -4.57
N ARG A 5 -1.86 10.72 -5.32
CA ARG A 5 -1.72 9.28 -5.56
C ARG A 5 -1.05 8.68 -4.34
N ASN A 6 -1.87 8.02 -3.52
CA ASN A 6 -1.44 7.43 -2.26
C ASN A 6 -0.90 6.00 -2.42
N TYR A 7 -0.73 5.52 -3.66
CA TYR A 7 -0.21 4.18 -3.95
C TYR A 7 -0.98 3.12 -3.16
N LEU A 8 -2.32 3.16 -3.19
CA LEU A 8 -3.17 2.45 -2.21
C LEU A 8 -2.99 0.95 -2.28
N PHE A 9 -2.67 0.41 -3.46
CA PHE A 9 -2.40 -1.02 -3.64
C PHE A 9 -1.22 -1.51 -2.81
N PHE A 10 -0.32 -0.62 -2.35
CA PHE A 10 0.77 -1.01 -1.46
C PHE A 10 0.31 -1.54 -0.11
N ASN A 11 -0.93 -1.26 0.29
CA ASN A 11 -1.51 -1.82 1.51
C ASN A 11 -1.68 -3.35 1.43
N ASP A 12 -1.91 -3.89 0.23
CA ASP A 12 -2.09 -5.33 -0.01
C ASP A 12 -1.03 -5.87 -1.00
N ILE A 13 0.14 -5.22 -1.04
CA ILE A 13 1.18 -5.46 -2.06
C ILE A 13 1.65 -6.90 -2.16
N GLU A 14 1.72 -7.59 -1.03
CA GLU A 14 2.17 -8.97 -0.95
C GLU A 14 1.23 -9.90 -1.73
N THR A 15 -0.08 -9.74 -1.55
CA THR A 15 -1.10 -10.47 -2.31
C THR A 15 -0.98 -10.19 -3.82
N TYR A 16 -0.72 -8.95 -4.21
CA TYR A 16 -0.53 -8.60 -5.62
C TYR A 16 0.75 -9.21 -6.22
N ILE A 17 1.87 -9.16 -5.50
CA ILE A 17 3.14 -9.77 -5.90
C ILE A 17 2.97 -11.29 -6.05
N GLU A 18 2.41 -11.96 -5.05
CA GLU A 18 2.19 -13.41 -5.11
C GLU A 18 1.31 -13.83 -6.28
N ASN A 19 0.21 -13.10 -6.51
CA ASN A 19 -0.68 -13.39 -7.62
C ASN A 19 0.02 -13.22 -8.96
N THR A 20 0.83 -12.17 -9.12
CA THR A 20 1.64 -11.96 -10.32
C THR A 20 2.69 -13.04 -10.51
N GLU A 21 3.44 -13.42 -9.47
CA GLU A 21 4.39 -14.52 -9.60
C GLU A 21 3.71 -15.85 -9.97
N LYS A 22 2.53 -16.14 -9.39
CA LYS A 22 1.73 -17.32 -9.74
C LYS A 22 1.31 -17.28 -11.22
N VAL A 23 0.81 -16.14 -11.69
CA VAL A 23 0.39 -15.95 -13.09
C VAL A 23 1.56 -16.05 -14.06
N GLU A 24 2.72 -15.49 -13.71
CA GLU A 24 3.92 -15.50 -14.57
C GLU A 24 4.57 -16.89 -14.67
N LYS A 25 4.44 -17.73 -13.63
CA LYS A 25 4.97 -19.10 -13.61
C LYS A 25 3.99 -20.15 -14.18
N ASP A 26 2.69 -19.83 -14.27
CA ASP A 26 1.65 -20.77 -14.69
C ASP A 26 1.67 -21.00 -16.21
N LYS A 27 2.31 -22.10 -16.63
CA LYS A 27 2.34 -22.55 -18.03
C LYS A 27 0.96 -22.92 -18.59
N THR A 28 -0.05 -23.14 -17.75
CA THR A 28 -1.42 -23.43 -18.22
C THR A 28 -2.11 -22.19 -18.77
N VAL A 29 -1.62 -21.00 -18.45
CA VAL A 29 -2.07 -19.74 -19.04
C VAL A 29 -1.86 -19.76 -20.57
N ASP A 30 -0.89 -20.51 -21.07
CA ASP A 30 -0.60 -20.61 -22.51
C ASP A 30 -1.76 -21.20 -23.32
N THR A 31 -2.58 -22.06 -22.73
CA THR A 31 -3.74 -22.67 -23.42
C THR A 31 -5.05 -21.92 -23.17
N LYS A 32 -5.04 -20.92 -22.26
CA LYS A 32 -6.17 -20.04 -21.97
C LYS A 32 -6.07 -18.74 -22.77
N TYR A 33 -7.22 -18.08 -22.94
CA TYR A 33 -7.32 -16.74 -23.54
C TYR A 33 -6.73 -16.65 -24.98
N ASN A 34 -7.01 -17.64 -25.83
CA ASN A 34 -6.52 -17.69 -27.22
C ASN A 34 -6.84 -16.44 -28.05
N PHE A 35 -7.90 -15.71 -27.70
CA PHE A 35 -8.24 -14.43 -28.32
C PHE A 35 -7.10 -13.39 -28.20
N CYS A 36 -6.18 -13.52 -27.23
CA CYS A 36 -5.02 -12.66 -27.11
C CYS A 36 -4.10 -12.72 -28.34
N GLY A 37 -4.17 -13.77 -29.16
CA GLY A 37 -3.46 -13.84 -30.45
C GLY A 37 -3.85 -12.74 -31.43
N GLU A 38 -5.05 -12.17 -31.30
CA GLU A 38 -5.53 -11.06 -32.15
C GLU A 38 -4.71 -9.77 -31.99
N PHE A 39 -3.93 -9.62 -30.90
CA PHE A 39 -2.97 -8.51 -30.78
C PHE A 39 -1.86 -8.56 -31.83
N LEU A 40 -1.48 -9.74 -32.33
CA LEU A 40 -0.43 -9.88 -33.35
C LEU A 40 -0.89 -9.43 -34.74
N ARG A 41 -2.20 -9.28 -34.97
CA ARG A 41 -2.76 -8.78 -36.23
C ARG A 41 -2.78 -7.26 -36.32
N ASP A 42 -2.42 -6.58 -35.24
CA ASP A 42 -2.42 -5.13 -35.15
C ASP A 42 -0.98 -4.60 -35.24
N ASP A 43 -0.70 -3.73 -36.22
CA ASP A 43 0.64 -3.20 -36.47
C ASP A 43 1.23 -2.46 -35.25
N THR A 44 0.36 -1.87 -34.42
CA THR A 44 0.77 -1.19 -33.18
C THR A 44 1.37 -2.18 -32.18
N PHE A 45 0.77 -3.37 -32.08
CA PHE A 45 1.04 -4.33 -31.01
C PHE A 45 1.96 -5.47 -31.43
N ARG A 46 2.03 -5.83 -32.71
CA ARG A 46 2.89 -6.93 -33.19
C ARG A 46 4.38 -6.71 -32.93
N SER A 47 4.81 -5.46 -32.75
CA SER A 47 6.19 -5.08 -32.45
C SER A 47 6.52 -5.10 -30.95
N ILE A 48 5.54 -5.38 -30.08
CA ILE A 48 5.72 -5.50 -28.65
C ILE A 48 6.08 -6.94 -28.32
N ASP A 49 7.28 -7.14 -27.79
CA ASP A 49 7.72 -8.42 -27.27
C ASP A 49 6.70 -8.97 -26.27
N ASN A 50 6.35 -10.24 -26.42
CA ASN A 50 5.46 -10.96 -25.51
C ASN A 50 4.06 -10.34 -25.32
N VAL A 51 3.55 -9.53 -26.26
CA VAL A 51 2.22 -8.88 -26.13
C VAL A 51 1.08 -9.86 -25.88
N VAL A 52 1.14 -11.03 -26.50
CA VAL A 52 0.16 -12.11 -26.28
C VAL A 52 0.21 -12.58 -24.83
N ASN A 53 1.41 -12.76 -24.27
CA ASN A 53 1.58 -13.15 -22.88
C ASN A 53 1.13 -12.03 -21.93
N ILE A 54 1.44 -10.76 -22.22
CA ILE A 54 0.94 -9.61 -21.45
C ILE A 54 -0.59 -9.61 -21.41
N CYS A 55 -1.26 -9.84 -22.55
CA CYS A 55 -2.72 -9.96 -22.61
C CYS A 55 -3.23 -11.12 -21.74
N LYS A 56 -2.66 -12.32 -21.87
CA LYS A 56 -3.08 -13.49 -21.10
C LYS A 56 -2.92 -13.27 -19.59
N GLN A 57 -1.76 -12.76 -19.17
CA GLN A 57 -1.47 -12.47 -17.76
C GLN A 57 -2.37 -11.36 -17.20
N PHE A 58 -2.63 -10.30 -17.98
CA PHE A 58 -3.56 -9.23 -17.59
C PHE A 58 -4.96 -9.79 -17.31
N VAL A 59 -5.47 -10.66 -18.18
CA VAL A 59 -6.80 -11.26 -18.03
C VAL A 59 -6.85 -12.23 -16.84
N GLU A 60 -5.79 -13.02 -16.63
CA GLU A 60 -5.70 -13.91 -15.47
C GLU A 60 -5.66 -13.11 -14.16
N LEU A 61 -4.88 -12.04 -14.09
CA LEU A 61 -4.85 -11.14 -12.93
C LEU A 61 -6.20 -10.49 -12.68
N TYR A 62 -6.85 -9.95 -13.72
CA TYR A 62 -8.22 -9.43 -13.64
C TYR A 62 -9.17 -10.44 -12.99
N ASN A 63 -9.09 -11.71 -13.38
CA ASN A 63 -9.92 -12.79 -12.86
C ASN A 63 -9.55 -13.25 -11.45
N LYS A 64 -8.36 -12.89 -10.93
CA LYS A 64 -7.97 -13.14 -9.53
C LYS A 64 -8.52 -12.07 -8.57
N HIS A 65 -8.77 -10.86 -9.04
CA HIS A 65 -9.33 -9.79 -8.22
C HIS A 65 -10.85 -9.91 -8.11
N SER A 66 -11.36 -10.39 -6.98
CA SER A 66 -12.80 -10.60 -6.75
C SER A 66 -13.65 -9.35 -7.02
N SER A 67 -13.15 -8.16 -6.69
CA SER A 67 -13.87 -6.90 -6.98
C SER A 67 -14.08 -6.67 -8.49
N LEU A 68 -13.13 -7.09 -9.32
CA LEU A 68 -13.16 -6.98 -10.77
C LEU A 68 -13.92 -8.15 -11.40
N LYS A 69 -13.57 -9.39 -11.04
CA LYS A 69 -14.21 -10.62 -11.56
C LYS A 69 -15.72 -10.61 -11.37
N PHE A 70 -16.20 -10.25 -10.19
CA PHE A 70 -17.63 -10.24 -9.86
C PHE A 70 -18.30 -8.90 -10.17
N ASN A 71 -17.58 -7.94 -10.75
CA ASN A 71 -18.04 -6.59 -11.05
C ASN A 71 -18.64 -5.86 -9.83
N ARG A 72 -17.97 -5.92 -8.67
CA ARG A 72 -18.48 -5.39 -7.40
C ARG A 72 -17.67 -4.17 -6.95
N LYS A 73 -18.09 -2.98 -7.41
CA LYS A 73 -17.51 -1.69 -7.01
C LYS A 73 -17.58 -1.43 -5.50
N GLY A 74 -18.55 -2.03 -4.79
CA GLY A 74 -18.71 -1.90 -3.34
C GLY A 74 -17.67 -2.66 -2.51
N TYR A 75 -16.81 -3.48 -3.13
CA TYR A 75 -15.79 -4.22 -2.39
C TYR A 75 -14.70 -3.27 -1.85
N PRO A 76 -14.26 -3.45 -0.58
CA PRO A 76 -13.20 -2.62 -0.01
C PRO A 76 -11.88 -2.62 -0.80
N SER A 77 -11.61 -3.69 -1.56
CA SER A 77 -10.40 -3.84 -2.38
C SER A 77 -10.49 -3.16 -3.75
N TYR A 78 -11.69 -2.76 -4.22
CA TYR A 78 -11.91 -2.31 -5.61
C TYR A 78 -10.93 -1.23 -6.08
N ASN A 79 -10.73 -0.18 -5.28
CA ASN A 79 -9.81 0.90 -5.67
C ASN A 79 -8.35 0.42 -5.76
N ARG A 80 -7.93 -0.48 -4.85
CA ARG A 80 -6.57 -1.05 -4.84
C ARG A 80 -6.36 -2.01 -6.00
N ASP A 81 -7.36 -2.85 -6.28
CA ASP A 81 -7.35 -3.79 -7.41
C ASP A 81 -7.25 -3.02 -8.74
N CYS A 82 -8.05 -1.97 -8.93
CA CYS A 82 -7.96 -1.12 -10.11
C CYS A 82 -6.60 -0.40 -10.24
N GLU A 83 -6.10 0.18 -9.14
CA GLU A 83 -4.81 0.87 -9.14
C GLU A 83 -3.66 -0.08 -9.47
N TYR A 84 -3.70 -1.30 -8.91
CA TYR A 84 -2.74 -2.35 -9.23
C TYR A 84 -2.80 -2.76 -10.70
N MET A 85 -3.98 -3.04 -11.24
CA MET A 85 -4.14 -3.42 -12.65
C MET A 85 -3.62 -2.33 -13.60
N ASN A 86 -3.85 -1.05 -13.27
CA ASN A 86 -3.29 0.06 -14.04
C ASN A 86 -1.77 0.12 -13.94
N TYR A 87 -1.21 0.00 -12.72
CA TYR A 87 0.24 -0.05 -12.49
C TYR A 87 0.90 -1.20 -13.26
N TRP A 88 0.38 -2.42 -13.10
CA TRP A 88 0.94 -3.62 -13.69
C TRP A 88 1.01 -3.51 -15.21
N LEU A 89 -0.07 -3.04 -15.85
CA LEU A 89 -0.10 -2.89 -17.31
C LEU A 89 0.88 -1.81 -17.80
N ASN A 90 0.94 -0.67 -17.10
CA ASN A 90 1.91 0.39 -17.40
C ASN A 90 3.35 -0.14 -17.26
N SER A 91 3.61 -0.92 -16.21
CA SER A 91 4.92 -1.51 -15.97
C SER A 91 5.30 -2.47 -17.08
N LYS A 92 4.43 -3.43 -17.44
CA LYS A 92 4.72 -4.44 -18.48
C LYS A 92 4.86 -3.87 -19.89
N LEU A 93 4.03 -2.92 -20.30
CA LEU A 93 4.15 -2.31 -21.62
C LEU A 93 5.40 -1.41 -21.76
N ASN A 94 5.93 -0.91 -20.65
CA ASN A 94 7.05 0.02 -20.63
C ASN A 94 8.28 -0.51 -19.86
N GLU A 95 8.33 -1.81 -19.58
CA GLU A 95 9.37 -2.49 -18.77
C GLU A 95 10.74 -2.41 -19.44
N LYS A 96 10.75 -2.68 -20.74
CA LYS A 96 11.90 -2.51 -21.62
C LYS A 96 11.58 -1.32 -22.49
N LYS A 97 12.19 -0.16 -22.23
CA LYS A 97 12.71 0.75 -23.28
C LYS A 97 13.12 2.11 -22.72
N ASN A 98 14.27 2.58 -23.21
CA ASN A 98 14.56 3.99 -23.49
C ASN A 98 13.71 4.49 -24.67
N ASN A 99 12.41 4.20 -24.67
CA ASN A 99 11.54 4.52 -25.80
C ASN A 99 11.07 5.95 -25.63
N ASN A 100 11.40 6.78 -26.60
CA ASN A 100 10.81 8.11 -26.72
C ASN A 100 9.28 8.03 -26.96
N ASN A 101 8.77 6.86 -27.39
CA ASN A 101 7.35 6.60 -27.63
C ASN A 101 6.86 5.41 -26.78
N PRO A 102 6.38 5.64 -25.55
CA PRO A 102 5.66 4.63 -24.76
C PRO A 102 4.32 4.30 -25.41
N ILE A 103 3.84 3.08 -25.21
CA ILE A 103 2.55 2.64 -25.76
C ILE A 103 1.48 3.05 -24.77
N PRO A 104 0.47 3.85 -25.17
CA PRO A 104 -0.57 4.26 -24.26
C PRO A 104 -1.33 3.04 -23.74
N VAL A 105 -1.39 2.86 -22.42
CA VAL A 105 -2.07 1.70 -21.81
C VAL A 105 -3.55 1.66 -22.16
N ASN A 106 -4.16 2.82 -22.39
CA ASN A 106 -5.55 2.90 -22.81
C ASN A 106 -5.77 2.31 -24.21
N THR A 107 -4.79 2.41 -25.12
CA THR A 107 -4.86 1.81 -26.45
C THR A 107 -4.86 0.28 -26.35
N PHE A 108 -3.96 -0.28 -25.53
CA PHE A 108 -3.94 -1.72 -25.25
C PHE A 108 -5.28 -2.18 -24.68
N TYR A 109 -5.78 -1.47 -23.68
CA TYR A 109 -7.02 -1.83 -22.99
C TYR A 109 -8.24 -1.75 -23.90
N THR A 110 -8.32 -0.71 -24.75
CA THR A 110 -9.39 -0.57 -25.75
C THR A 110 -9.38 -1.72 -26.75
N LYS A 111 -8.19 -2.11 -27.22
CA LYS A 111 -8.03 -3.26 -28.12
C LYS A 111 -8.47 -4.57 -27.47
N LEU A 112 -8.08 -4.81 -26.21
CA LEU A 112 -8.49 -6.00 -25.45
C LEU A 112 -10.01 -6.12 -25.39
N LYS A 113 -10.70 -5.00 -25.11
CA LYS A 113 -12.17 -4.97 -25.06
C LYS A 113 -12.82 -5.18 -26.41
N ALA A 114 -12.23 -4.65 -27.49
CA ALA A 114 -12.70 -4.89 -28.85
C ALA A 114 -12.59 -6.37 -29.25
N ILE A 115 -11.49 -7.03 -28.86
CA ILE A 115 -11.27 -8.46 -29.09
C ILE A 115 -12.23 -9.31 -28.25
N HIS A 116 -12.44 -8.94 -26.99
CA HIS A 116 -13.22 -9.75 -26.05
C HIS A 116 -14.07 -8.90 -25.09
N ALA A 117 -15.25 -8.49 -25.57
CA ALA A 117 -16.16 -7.58 -24.88
C ALA A 117 -16.71 -8.07 -23.52
N LYS A 118 -16.51 -9.34 -23.15
CA LYS A 118 -16.89 -9.87 -21.83
C LYS A 118 -15.91 -9.43 -20.73
N ILE A 119 -14.66 -9.09 -21.06
CA ILE A 119 -13.73 -8.52 -20.10
C ILE A 119 -14.20 -7.12 -19.71
N ASP A 120 -14.29 -6.88 -18.41
CA ASP A 120 -14.80 -5.62 -17.84
C ASP A 120 -16.11 -5.17 -18.49
N LYS A 121 -17.08 -6.09 -18.60
CA LYS A 121 -18.39 -5.85 -19.25
C LYS A 121 -19.09 -4.59 -18.74
N ASN A 122 -18.89 -4.26 -17.46
CA ASN A 122 -19.53 -3.12 -16.78
C ASN A 122 -18.64 -1.86 -16.73
N ASP A 123 -17.52 -1.83 -17.48
CA ASP A 123 -16.61 -0.69 -17.57
C ASP A 123 -16.12 -0.21 -16.18
N LEU A 124 -15.90 -1.13 -15.23
CA LEU A 124 -15.44 -0.79 -13.90
C LEU A 124 -13.96 -0.46 -13.86
N LEU A 125 -13.15 -1.15 -14.67
CA LEU A 125 -11.71 -0.92 -14.77
C LEU A 125 -11.39 0.16 -15.81
N LYS A 126 -12.18 0.26 -16.88
CA LYS A 126 -12.01 1.28 -17.95
C LYS A 126 -11.69 2.70 -17.46
N PRO A 127 -12.45 3.34 -16.53
CA PRO A 127 -12.15 4.70 -16.08
C PRO A 127 -10.91 4.80 -15.20
N LYS A 128 -10.28 3.67 -14.85
CA LYS A 128 -9.09 3.57 -13.98
C LYS A 128 -7.82 3.25 -14.77
N ILE A 129 -7.93 2.83 -16.03
CA ILE A 129 -6.78 2.62 -16.91
C ILE A 129 -6.34 3.95 -17.50
N HIS A 130 -5.11 4.34 -17.20
CA HIS A 130 -4.51 5.58 -17.69
C HIS A 130 -2.98 5.48 -17.65
N ASP A 131 -2.32 6.28 -18.49
CA ASP A 131 -0.87 6.35 -18.49
C ASP A 131 -0.35 6.85 -17.14
N ILE A 132 0.70 6.21 -16.64
CA ILE A 132 1.47 6.67 -15.48
C ILE A 132 2.70 7.39 -16.03
N ASN A 133 2.96 8.61 -15.55
CA ASN A 133 4.11 9.37 -16.02
C ASN A 133 5.41 8.60 -15.70
N ARG A 134 6.44 8.79 -16.54
CA ARG A 134 7.69 8.01 -16.50
C ARG A 134 8.37 8.01 -15.12
N ASN A 135 8.44 9.17 -14.46
CA ASN A 135 9.11 9.30 -13.18
C ASN A 135 8.33 8.59 -12.07
N GLU A 136 7.01 8.70 -12.09
CA GLU A 136 6.14 8.00 -11.16
C GLU A 136 6.17 6.48 -11.37
N LEU A 137 6.13 6.02 -12.63
CA LEU A 137 6.25 4.60 -12.94
C LEU A 137 7.60 4.03 -12.47
N LYS A 138 8.69 4.80 -12.64
CA LYS A 138 10.01 4.44 -12.12
C LYS A 138 10.00 4.30 -10.59
N ASN A 139 9.36 5.23 -9.88
CA ASN A 139 9.22 5.18 -8.42
C ASN A 139 8.41 3.95 -7.96
N LEU A 140 7.29 3.67 -8.64
CA LEU A 140 6.46 2.49 -8.36
C LEU A 140 7.22 1.19 -8.61
N ASN A 141 7.95 1.09 -9.72
CA ASN A 141 8.77 -0.08 -10.04
C ASN A 141 9.87 -0.31 -8.99
N LEU A 142 10.55 0.76 -8.52
CA LEU A 142 11.53 0.66 -7.45
C LEU A 142 10.92 0.10 -6.16
N LEU A 143 9.78 0.65 -5.71
CA LEU A 143 9.09 0.18 -4.51
C LEU A 143 8.62 -1.27 -4.65
N TYR A 144 8.05 -1.64 -5.81
CA TYR A 144 7.60 -2.99 -6.09
C TYR A 144 8.77 -4.00 -6.04
N ASN A 145 9.89 -3.65 -6.69
CA ASN A 145 11.09 -4.48 -6.72
C ASN A 145 11.72 -4.65 -5.34
N LEU A 146 11.75 -3.59 -4.53
CA LEU A 146 12.21 -3.66 -3.14
C LEU A 146 11.29 -4.54 -2.30
N ARG A 147 9.97 -4.38 -2.45
CA ARG A 147 9.00 -5.19 -1.70
C ARG A 147 9.10 -6.67 -2.05
N ASN A 148 9.28 -7.02 -3.32
CA ASN A 148 9.44 -8.41 -3.74
C ASN A 148 10.67 -9.06 -3.08
N LYS A 149 11.81 -8.35 -3.06
CA LYS A 149 13.03 -8.82 -2.37
C LYS A 149 12.80 -8.94 -0.86
N TYR A 150 12.16 -7.94 -0.25
CA TYR A 150 11.83 -7.98 1.18
C TYR A 150 10.97 -9.19 1.54
N ILE A 151 9.94 -9.53 0.77
CA ILE A 151 9.09 -10.70 1.03
C ILE A 151 9.93 -11.99 1.04
N LYS A 152 10.89 -12.14 0.12
CA LYS A 152 11.79 -13.30 0.08
C LYS A 152 12.70 -13.37 1.32
N ILE A 153 13.25 -12.24 1.75
CA ILE A 153 14.07 -12.14 2.96
C ILE A 153 13.22 -12.45 4.20
N TYR A 154 12.03 -11.86 4.29
CA TYR A 154 11.08 -12.07 5.38
C TYR A 154 10.70 -13.54 5.51
N ASN A 155 10.26 -14.18 4.42
CA ASN A 155 9.88 -15.59 4.41
C ASN A 155 11.04 -16.49 4.84
N TRP A 156 12.27 -16.21 4.38
CA TRP A 156 13.45 -16.92 4.86
C TRP A 156 13.66 -16.74 6.38
N ALA A 157 13.54 -15.50 6.88
CA ALA A 157 13.82 -15.15 8.28
C ALA A 157 12.82 -15.77 9.26
N ILE A 158 11.54 -15.86 8.87
CA ILE A 158 10.48 -16.44 9.70
C ILE A 158 10.28 -17.94 9.48
N SER A 159 10.92 -18.54 8.48
CA SER A 159 10.76 -19.97 8.20
C SER A 159 11.33 -20.82 9.32
N VAL A 160 10.53 -21.80 9.77
CA VAL A 160 10.95 -22.83 10.74
C VAL A 160 12.03 -23.72 10.12
N ILE A 161 11.93 -23.99 8.81
CA ILE A 161 12.93 -24.71 8.03
C ILE A 161 13.62 -23.68 7.15
N ARG A 162 14.77 -23.19 7.60
CA ARG A 162 15.52 -22.19 6.82
C ARG A 162 15.91 -22.81 5.48
N GLU A 163 15.43 -22.20 4.40
CA GLU A 163 15.97 -22.43 3.06
C GLU A 163 17.46 -22.04 3.04
N THR A 164 18.17 -22.30 1.94
CA THR A 164 19.59 -21.96 1.86
C THR A 164 19.81 -20.46 2.14
N ASN A 165 20.84 -20.15 2.93
CA ASN A 165 21.21 -18.76 3.23
C ASN A 165 21.53 -17.94 1.96
N GLU A 166 21.74 -18.61 0.82
CA GLU A 166 21.86 -18.00 -0.50
C GLU A 166 20.64 -17.15 -0.89
N ILE A 167 19.42 -17.60 -0.54
CA ILE A 167 18.20 -16.85 -0.84
C ILE A 167 18.21 -15.52 -0.09
N CYS A 168 18.55 -15.54 1.19
CA CYS A 168 18.62 -14.32 1.97
C CYS A 168 19.77 -13.41 1.52
N SER A 169 21.00 -13.92 1.45
CA SER A 169 22.18 -13.13 1.07
C SER A 169 21.99 -12.43 -0.28
N LYS A 170 21.53 -13.17 -1.30
CA LYS A 170 21.30 -12.60 -2.63
C LYS A 170 20.21 -11.53 -2.64
N ASN A 171 19.04 -11.82 -2.05
CA ASN A 171 17.94 -10.84 -2.04
C ASN A 171 18.29 -9.63 -1.17
N SER A 172 19.07 -9.80 -0.10
CA SER A 172 19.53 -8.73 0.78
C SER A 172 20.52 -7.81 0.05
N GLU A 173 21.51 -8.37 -0.64
CA GLU A 173 22.46 -7.60 -1.44
C GLU A 173 21.74 -6.79 -2.54
N ASP A 174 20.84 -7.43 -3.28
CA ASP A 174 20.06 -6.78 -4.32
C ASP A 174 19.09 -5.73 -3.73
N PHE A 175 18.55 -5.96 -2.52
CA PHE A 175 17.68 -5.01 -1.83
C PHE A 175 18.46 -3.75 -1.45
N VAL A 176 19.63 -3.90 -0.82
CA VAL A 176 20.48 -2.77 -0.41
C VAL A 176 20.86 -1.93 -1.64
N LYS A 177 21.27 -2.57 -2.73
CA LYS A 177 21.61 -1.89 -3.98
C LYS A 177 20.46 -1.04 -4.52
N ASP A 178 19.27 -1.63 -4.63
CA ASP A 178 18.09 -0.90 -5.13
C ASP A 178 17.63 0.18 -4.15
N TYR A 179 17.77 -0.05 -2.84
CA TYR A 179 17.41 0.91 -1.80
C TYR A 179 18.29 2.14 -1.90
N MET A 180 19.60 1.97 -2.09
CA MET A 180 20.54 3.08 -2.27
C MET A 180 20.24 3.91 -3.53
N VAL A 181 19.68 3.29 -4.57
CA VAL A 181 19.15 4.03 -5.73
C VAL A 181 17.88 4.79 -5.35
N ALA A 182 16.94 4.14 -4.66
CA ALA A 182 15.64 4.70 -4.32
C ALA A 182 15.73 5.88 -3.32
N VAL A 183 16.59 5.77 -2.30
CA VAL A 183 16.72 6.79 -1.24
C VAL A 183 17.21 8.13 -1.80
N ASN A 184 18.00 8.11 -2.87
CA ASN A 184 18.45 9.33 -3.55
C ASN A 184 17.33 10.12 -4.22
N TYR A 185 16.15 9.53 -4.44
CA TYR A 185 14.97 10.25 -4.94
C TYR A 185 14.07 10.74 -3.79
N CYS A 186 14.46 10.48 -2.53
CA CYS A 186 13.64 10.76 -1.36
C CYS A 186 14.05 12.04 -0.62
N PHE A 187 14.05 13.16 -1.35
CA PHE A 187 14.40 14.48 -0.80
C PHE A 187 13.37 15.03 0.20
N SER A 188 12.12 14.56 0.12
CA SER A 188 11.01 15.05 0.96
C SER A 188 10.21 13.88 1.51
N TYR A 189 10.21 13.74 2.84
CA TYR A 189 9.45 12.72 3.56
C TYR A 189 7.93 12.80 3.33
N GLU A 190 7.43 13.88 2.74
CA GLU A 190 5.99 14.06 2.54
C GLU A 190 5.42 13.31 1.34
N THR A 191 6.28 12.93 0.39
CA THR A 191 5.82 12.22 -0.81
C THR A 191 5.38 10.79 -0.47
N ALA A 192 4.36 10.28 -1.18
CA ALA A 192 3.87 8.90 -0.99
C ALA A 192 4.99 7.86 -1.20
N PHE A 193 5.86 8.10 -2.20
CA PHE A 193 7.05 7.29 -2.44
C PHE A 193 7.97 7.22 -1.22
N CYS A 194 8.33 8.39 -0.65
CA CYS A 194 9.19 8.45 0.53
C CYS A 194 8.59 7.80 1.75
N LYS A 195 7.29 8.00 2.00
CA LYS A 195 6.59 7.41 3.14
C LYS A 195 6.64 5.89 3.08
N LEU A 196 6.39 5.30 1.91
CA LEU A 196 6.48 3.86 1.71
C LEU A 196 7.91 3.34 1.78
N LEU A 197 8.88 4.06 1.20
CA LEU A 197 10.29 3.68 1.26
C LEU A 197 10.81 3.69 2.71
N CYS A 198 10.45 4.71 3.49
CA CYS A 198 10.79 4.79 4.91
C CYS A 198 10.16 3.64 5.70
N LYS A 199 8.87 3.34 5.47
CA LYS A 199 8.21 2.20 6.11
C LYS A 199 8.94 0.89 5.80
N LEU A 200 9.25 0.65 4.53
CA LEU A 200 9.94 -0.56 4.10
C LEU A 200 11.36 -0.68 4.68
N ARG A 201 12.07 0.44 4.83
CA ARG A 201 13.36 0.52 5.52
C ARG A 201 13.25 0.07 6.98
N GLU A 202 12.27 0.60 7.71
CA GLU A 202 12.07 0.23 9.12
C GLU A 202 11.70 -1.24 9.28
N GLU A 203 10.86 -1.77 8.39
CA GLU A 203 10.53 -3.19 8.34
C GLU A 203 11.78 -4.07 8.10
N TYR A 204 12.63 -3.69 7.14
CA TYR A 204 13.90 -4.38 6.87
C TYR A 204 14.85 -4.36 8.07
N ASN A 205 15.11 -3.17 8.63
CA ASN A 205 16.01 -3.02 9.79
C ASN A 205 15.50 -3.81 11.00
N SER A 206 14.18 -3.79 11.24
CA SER A 206 13.55 -4.51 12.36
C SER A 206 13.65 -6.03 12.17
N LEU A 207 13.48 -6.52 10.94
CA LEU A 207 13.58 -7.94 10.61
C LEU A 207 14.97 -8.49 10.97
N PHE A 208 16.04 -7.82 10.54
CA PHE A 208 17.40 -8.24 10.87
C PHE A 208 17.70 -8.13 12.36
N ASN A 209 17.28 -7.04 13.02
CA ASN A 209 17.46 -6.91 14.47
C ASN A 209 16.80 -8.06 15.26
N ALA A 210 15.64 -8.56 14.80
CA ALA A 210 14.88 -9.58 15.50
C ALA A 210 15.28 -11.03 15.13
N HIS A 211 15.62 -11.29 13.86
CA HIS A 211 15.74 -12.66 13.33
C HIS A 211 17.14 -13.03 12.86
N ASP A 212 17.99 -12.05 12.60
CA ASP A 212 19.32 -12.29 12.08
C ASP A 212 20.22 -11.07 12.35
N MET A 213 20.87 -11.01 13.52
CA MET A 213 21.85 -9.97 13.88
C MET A 213 23.14 -10.05 13.03
N GLY A 214 23.02 -10.28 11.72
CA GLY A 214 24.09 -10.29 10.73
C GLY A 214 24.85 -11.60 10.60
N THR A 215 24.41 -12.70 11.22
CA THR A 215 25.24 -13.92 11.33
C THR A 215 24.83 -15.06 10.42
N SER A 216 23.55 -15.21 10.08
CA SER A 216 23.05 -16.35 9.30
C SER A 216 22.65 -16.00 7.87
N CYS A 217 22.12 -14.80 7.59
CA CYS A 217 21.83 -14.38 6.21
C CYS A 217 23.11 -14.08 5.43
N ASN A 218 24.20 -13.70 6.11
CA ASN A 218 25.39 -13.08 5.50
C ASN A 218 25.04 -11.80 4.71
N ALA A 219 24.06 -11.02 5.18
CA ALA A 219 23.75 -9.72 4.62
C ALA A 219 24.92 -8.74 4.85
N LYS A 220 25.33 -8.02 3.80
CA LYS A 220 26.43 -7.02 3.89
C LYS A 220 26.05 -5.79 4.71
N GLU A 221 24.78 -5.41 4.65
CA GLU A 221 24.22 -4.29 5.39
C GLU A 221 22.89 -4.74 5.99
N THR A 222 22.70 -4.51 7.29
CA THR A 222 21.48 -4.88 8.02
C THR A 222 20.77 -3.64 8.59
N LYS A 223 21.42 -2.47 8.52
CA LYS A 223 20.85 -1.20 8.94
C LYS A 223 21.01 -0.16 7.84
N LEU A 224 19.89 0.13 7.19
CA LEU A 224 19.86 1.04 6.06
C LEU A 224 19.81 2.51 6.50
N PRO A 225 20.57 3.40 5.85
CA PRO A 225 20.61 4.82 6.19
C PRO A 225 19.40 5.57 5.65
N THR A 226 19.06 6.67 6.30
CA THR A 226 18.10 7.67 5.79
C THR A 226 18.74 8.57 4.71
N TYR A 227 17.93 9.27 3.93
CA TYR A 227 18.44 10.27 2.98
C TYR A 227 19.33 11.32 3.67
N TYR A 228 18.97 11.76 4.87
CA TYR A 228 19.67 12.84 5.58
C TYR A 228 20.93 12.35 6.30
N GLU A 229 21.02 11.05 6.59
CA GLU A 229 22.26 10.41 7.04
C GLU A 229 23.27 10.28 5.88
N LEU A 230 22.79 10.06 4.65
CA LEU A 230 23.63 10.07 3.45
C LEU A 230 24.06 11.47 3.02
N TYR A 231 23.20 12.48 3.22
CA TYR A 231 23.45 13.87 2.83
C TYR A 231 23.24 14.84 4.01
N PRO A 232 24.15 14.88 5.00
CA PRO A 232 24.01 15.73 6.18
C PRO A 232 23.94 17.24 5.86
N SER A 233 24.51 17.67 4.73
CA SER A 233 24.46 19.07 4.27
C SER A 233 23.05 19.52 3.83
N ALA A 234 22.19 18.60 3.40
CA ALA A 234 20.81 18.91 3.05
C ALA A 234 19.96 19.32 4.28
N ASN A 235 20.31 18.80 5.47
CA ASN A 235 19.68 19.17 6.74
C ASN A 235 19.90 20.64 7.13
N ILE A 236 20.94 21.30 6.62
CA ILE A 236 21.28 22.68 7.00
C ILE A 236 20.36 23.69 6.29
N SER A 237 19.87 23.36 5.09
CA SER A 237 19.00 24.25 4.29
C SER A 237 17.56 24.38 4.80
N SER A 238 17.08 23.46 5.65
CA SER A 238 15.76 23.56 6.30
C SER A 238 15.79 24.39 7.59
N ILE A 239 16.97 24.74 8.10
CA ILE A 239 17.15 25.75 9.16
C ILE A 239 17.48 27.10 8.49
N LYS A 240 16.53 27.65 7.72
CA LYS A 240 16.51 29.09 7.49
C LYS A 240 15.93 29.75 8.73
N ILE A 241 16.76 29.88 9.77
CA ILE A 241 16.52 30.94 10.74
C ILE A 241 16.90 32.21 10.00
N ASP A 242 15.89 32.91 9.49
CA ASP A 242 16.06 34.28 8.99
C ASP A 242 16.48 35.14 10.18
N ASN A 243 17.80 35.15 10.45
CA ASN A 243 18.44 36.00 11.44
C ASN A 243 18.48 37.44 10.91
N ASN A 244 17.32 38.02 10.62
CA ASN A 244 17.19 39.46 10.61
C ASN A 244 16.95 39.91 12.06
N ARG A 245 18.03 40.43 12.64
CA ARG A 245 18.15 41.15 13.91
C ARG A 245 16.83 41.42 14.65
N MET A 246 16.62 40.69 15.75
CA MET A 246 15.83 41.21 16.87
C MET A 246 16.35 40.61 18.17
N SER A 247 17.11 41.42 18.93
CA SER A 247 17.42 41.11 20.32
C SER A 247 16.12 41.04 21.10
N PHE A 248 15.85 39.89 21.73
CA PHE A 248 14.81 39.77 22.76
C PHE A 248 15.43 39.17 24.03
N PRO A 249 15.74 39.99 25.05
CA PRO A 249 15.66 39.50 26.42
C PRO A 249 14.17 39.43 26.79
N LEU A 250 13.71 38.35 27.44
CA LEU A 250 12.44 38.18 28.20
C LEU A 250 11.74 36.83 27.91
N LEU A 251 12.37 35.71 28.28
CA LEU A 251 11.70 34.41 28.46
C LEU A 251 11.59 34.01 29.95
N GLY A 252 11.50 35.00 30.84
CA GLY A 252 11.23 34.79 32.27
C GLY A 252 9.74 34.63 32.63
N PRO A 253 8.79 35.37 32.03
CA PRO A 253 7.40 35.36 32.54
C PRO A 253 6.46 34.33 31.89
N ILE A 254 6.83 33.71 30.76
CA ILE A 254 5.90 32.82 30.02
C ILE A 254 5.71 31.47 30.73
N ILE A 255 6.78 30.94 31.35
CA ILE A 255 6.72 29.64 32.05
C ILE A 255 5.85 29.77 33.31
N GLY A 256 5.93 30.89 34.03
CA GLY A 256 5.12 31.15 35.24
C GLY A 256 3.61 31.19 34.96
N LEU A 257 3.19 31.77 33.83
CA LEU A 257 1.78 31.85 33.43
C LEU A 257 1.17 30.47 33.14
N VAL A 258 1.94 29.55 32.53
CA VAL A 258 1.47 28.19 32.24
C VAL A 258 1.26 27.39 33.54
N PHE A 259 2.14 27.51 34.53
CA PHE A 259 1.97 26.83 35.82
C PHE A 259 0.74 27.34 36.58
N ILE A 260 0.49 28.64 36.56
CA ILE A 260 -0.68 29.26 37.21
C ILE A 260 -1.99 28.77 36.57
N LEU A 261 -2.08 28.73 35.23
CA LEU A 261 -3.25 28.24 34.51
C LEU A 261 -3.52 26.74 34.76
N THR A 262 -2.46 25.94 34.88
CA THR A 262 -2.59 24.50 35.19
C THR A 262 -3.08 24.26 36.61
N PHE A 263 -2.67 25.10 37.57
CA PHE A 263 -3.13 25.05 38.95
C PHE A 263 -4.62 25.44 39.05
N PHE A 264 -5.04 26.54 38.42
CA PHE A 264 -6.46 26.93 38.40
C PHE A 264 -7.36 25.93 37.69
N TYR A 265 -6.88 25.24 36.65
CA TYR A 265 -7.64 24.17 35.98
C TYR A 265 -7.98 23.00 36.93
N ARG A 266 -7.11 22.69 37.90
CA ARG A 266 -7.30 21.57 38.83
C ARG A 266 -8.12 21.94 40.07
N PHE A 267 -8.09 23.20 40.50
CA PHE A 267 -8.63 23.63 41.80
C PHE A 267 -9.86 24.54 41.73
N THR A 268 -10.32 24.96 40.55
CA THR A 268 -11.57 25.72 40.40
C THR A 268 -12.69 24.89 39.75
N ALA A 269 -13.94 25.22 40.05
CA ALA A 269 -15.15 24.56 39.52
C ALA A 269 -15.32 24.64 37.98
N ILE A 270 -14.38 25.28 37.28
CA ILE A 270 -14.34 25.46 35.83
C ILE A 270 -13.77 24.22 35.13
N GLY A 271 -12.86 23.46 35.78
CA GLY A 271 -12.22 22.27 35.21
C GLY A 271 -13.21 21.18 34.75
N PRO A 272 -14.22 20.81 35.56
CA PRO A 272 -15.28 19.88 35.16
C PRO A 272 -16.15 20.40 34.00
N TRP A 273 -16.42 21.72 33.94
CA TRP A 273 -17.22 22.34 32.89
C TRP A 273 -16.52 22.28 31.52
N VAL A 274 -15.22 22.58 31.46
CA VAL A 274 -14.42 22.49 30.22
C VAL A 274 -14.32 21.03 29.73
N ARG A 275 -14.09 20.09 30.65
CA ARG A 275 -14.00 18.65 30.32
C ARG A 275 -15.32 18.11 29.75
N ASN A 276 -16.46 18.53 30.31
CA ASN A 276 -17.78 18.15 29.79
C ASN A 276 -18.06 18.78 28.42
N LYS A 277 -17.60 20.02 28.17
CA LYS A 277 -17.81 20.69 26.89
C LYS A 277 -16.98 20.05 25.76
N VAL A 278 -15.72 19.71 26.01
CA VAL A 278 -14.87 18.95 25.06
C VAL A 278 -15.47 17.58 24.78
N ARG A 279 -15.95 16.87 25.80
CA ARG A 279 -16.61 15.56 25.63
C ARG A 279 -17.88 15.66 24.77
N SER A 280 -18.65 16.74 24.91
CA SER A 280 -19.86 17.00 24.10
C SER A 280 -19.56 17.31 22.63
N ILE A 281 -18.38 17.85 22.31
CA ILE A 281 -17.92 18.12 20.94
C ILE A 281 -17.51 16.81 20.28
N PHE A 282 -16.75 15.96 20.97
CA PHE A 282 -16.36 14.63 20.47
C PHE A 282 -17.56 13.67 20.31
N SER A 283 -18.58 13.74 21.18
CA SER A 283 -19.77 12.89 21.07
C SER A 283 -20.75 13.33 19.97
N ARG A 284 -20.72 14.60 19.52
CA ARG A 284 -21.50 15.06 18.35
C ARG A 284 -20.91 14.57 17.03
N ASP A 285 -19.61 14.30 16.99
CA ASP A 285 -18.93 13.81 15.79
C ASP A 285 -19.11 12.29 15.61
N SER A 286 -19.18 11.53 16.71
CA SER A 286 -19.52 10.10 16.68
C SER A 286 -20.98 9.82 16.26
N ASN A 287 -21.92 10.70 16.62
CA ASN A 287 -23.34 10.49 16.31
C ASN A 287 -23.72 10.79 14.84
N LYS A 288 -22.91 11.59 14.12
CA LYS A 288 -23.07 11.77 12.67
C LYS A 288 -22.68 10.52 11.86
N ASN A 289 -21.80 9.68 12.41
CA ASN A 289 -21.36 8.44 11.77
C ASN A 289 -22.22 7.22 12.15
N ALA A 290 -22.95 7.25 13.26
CA ALA A 290 -23.89 6.19 13.66
C ALA A 290 -25.16 6.18 12.79
N ASN A 291 -25.77 7.35 12.53
CA ASN A 291 -26.98 7.46 11.72
C ASN A 291 -26.79 7.08 10.24
N ARG A 292 -25.56 7.09 9.73
CA ARG A 292 -25.25 6.63 8.37
C ARG A 292 -25.17 5.11 8.27
N ASN A 293 -24.80 4.42 9.36
CA ASN A 293 -24.63 2.97 9.40
C ASN A 293 -25.93 2.23 9.77
N GLU A 294 -26.85 2.85 10.52
CA GLU A 294 -28.17 2.26 10.80
C GLU A 294 -29.09 2.19 9.57
N LEU A 295 -28.95 3.12 8.61
CA LEU A 295 -29.68 3.09 7.33
C LEU A 295 -29.24 1.94 6.39
N PHE A 296 -28.08 1.32 6.62
CA PHE A 296 -27.59 0.20 5.81
C PHE A 296 -27.93 -1.18 6.39
N LEU A 297 -28.31 -1.27 7.67
CA LEU A 297 -28.60 -2.54 8.34
C LEU A 297 -30.06 -2.99 8.22
N GLN A 298 -30.98 -2.16 7.71
CA GLN A 298 -32.40 -2.52 7.58
C GLN A 298 -32.77 -3.33 6.32
N ASN A 299 -31.83 -3.65 5.42
CA ASN A 299 -32.13 -4.35 4.16
C ASN A 299 -31.52 -5.75 4.03
N PHE A 300 -31.02 -6.34 5.11
CA PHE A 300 -30.68 -7.76 5.14
C PHE A 300 -31.51 -8.47 6.20
N ASP A 301 -32.38 -9.34 5.68
CA ASP A 301 -33.00 -10.51 6.32
C ASP A 301 -34.51 -10.45 6.56
N LYS A 302 -35.23 -11.01 5.57
CA LYS A 302 -36.37 -11.88 5.86
C LYS A 302 -36.49 -12.96 4.79
N GLN A 303 -35.74 -14.05 4.97
CA GLN A 303 -36.21 -15.37 4.56
C GLN A 303 -36.32 -16.25 5.80
N ASN A 304 -37.54 -16.74 6.00
CA ASN A 304 -38.00 -17.53 7.13
C ASN A 304 -37.29 -18.88 7.18
N ILE A 305 -36.77 -19.25 8.35
CA ILE A 305 -36.72 -20.65 8.78
C ILE A 305 -37.29 -20.71 10.20
N ASN A 306 -38.42 -21.40 10.32
CA ASN A 306 -39.10 -21.71 11.56
C ASN A 306 -38.30 -22.75 12.36
N SER A 307 -38.09 -22.50 13.66
CA SER A 307 -38.05 -23.57 14.67
C SER A 307 -38.28 -22.99 16.07
N SER A 308 -39.30 -23.51 16.76
CA SER A 308 -39.71 -23.17 18.13
C SER A 308 -38.62 -23.38 19.20
N PRO A 309 -38.76 -22.73 20.39
CA PRO A 309 -37.70 -22.62 21.39
C PRO A 309 -37.69 -23.78 22.39
N GLY A 310 -36.51 -24.36 22.63
CA GLY A 310 -36.22 -25.25 23.75
C GLY A 310 -35.39 -24.54 24.81
N ILE A 311 -35.91 -24.48 26.03
CA ILE A 311 -35.35 -23.83 27.22
C ILE A 311 -34.22 -24.71 27.79
N TYR A 312 -33.03 -24.16 28.00
CA TYR A 312 -32.05 -24.69 28.96
C TYR A 312 -31.37 -23.55 29.73
N ASN A 313 -31.64 -23.51 31.03
CA ASN A 313 -30.96 -22.67 32.03
C ASN A 313 -29.62 -23.33 32.40
N ILE A 314 -28.53 -22.57 32.37
CA ILE A 314 -27.26 -22.98 32.96
C ILE A 314 -26.92 -22.01 34.11
N THR A 315 -26.97 -22.53 35.33
CA THR A 315 -26.50 -21.89 36.56
C THR A 315 -25.00 -22.14 36.75
N TYR A 316 -24.24 -21.07 37.04
CA TYR A 316 -22.81 -21.12 37.37
C TYR A 316 -22.62 -21.32 38.88
N ASN A 317 -21.87 -22.36 39.28
CA ASN A 317 -21.30 -22.47 40.63
C ASN A 317 -19.81 -22.13 40.59
N SER A 318 -19.40 -21.16 41.41
CA SER A 318 -18.00 -20.77 41.63
C SER A 318 -17.38 -21.66 42.71
N ALA A 319 -16.32 -22.39 42.39
CA ALA A 319 -15.51 -23.11 43.37
C ALA A 319 -14.54 -22.16 44.07
N ARG A 320 -14.53 -22.21 45.41
CA ARG A 320 -13.62 -21.50 46.31
C ARG A 320 -12.62 -22.52 46.85
N ASN A 321 -11.34 -22.36 46.51
CA ASN A 321 -10.25 -23.13 47.11
C ASN A 321 -9.91 -22.52 48.47
N ASN A 322 -9.77 -23.39 49.48
CA ASN A 322 -8.95 -23.17 50.66
C ASN A 322 -7.72 -24.07 50.55
#